data_AF-A0A6A3D727-F1
#
_entry.id   AF-A0A6A3D727-F1
#
_cell.length_a   1.000
_cell.length_b   1.000
_cell.length_c   1.000
_cell.angle_alpha   90.00
_cell.angle_beta   90.00
_cell.angle_gamma   90.00
#
_symmetry.space_group_name_H-M   'P 1'
#
loop_
_entity.id
_entity.type
_entity.pdbx_description
1 polymer ?
#
loop_
_entity_poly.entity_id
_entity_poly.type
_entity_poly.pdbx_seq_one_letter_code
_entity_poly.pdbx_strand_id
1 'polypeptide(L)'
;MPKLHRMTTLEGISDIRDESDRSGMRVVIELKRGADPSIVLNNLYRLTALQSSFSCNMVGILDGQPKQMGLKDLLQSFLEFRCSVVERRARYKLSQAQDRRHIVEGIVAGLDNLDRVIDIIKEASSNAAASAGLRKEFNLSDKQAEAILDIHLRRLNLLERKKFVDESVSLMEQISKITELLSSRKNILQVIEQEAIELKNKFSSPRRSMLEDSDGGQLDDIDVIPNEEMLLVTDEIDFSM
;
A
#
# COMPACT_ATOMS: atom_id res chain seq x y z
N MET A 1 0.92 34.84 -14.59
CA MET A 1 0.85 35.99 -13.67
C MET A 1 1.11 37.35 -14.35
N PRO A 2 0.45 37.68 -15.49
CA PRO A 2 0.23 39.11 -15.80
C PRO A 2 -1.19 39.44 -16.35
N LYS A 3 -2.21 38.61 -16.09
CA LYS A 3 -3.55 38.81 -16.69
C LYS A 3 -4.60 39.47 -15.79
N LEU A 4 -4.37 39.61 -14.48
CA LEU A 4 -5.38 40.16 -13.56
C LEU A 4 -5.50 41.69 -13.64
N HIS A 5 -4.42 42.42 -13.90
CA HIS A 5 -4.45 43.89 -13.99
C HIS A 5 -5.15 44.43 -15.26
N ARG A 6 -5.56 43.54 -16.18
CA ARG A 6 -6.32 43.86 -17.40
C ARG A 6 -7.79 43.43 -17.35
N MET A 7 -8.24 42.80 -16.27
CA MET A 7 -9.65 42.58 -16.00
C MET A 7 -10.12 43.70 -15.06
N THR A 8 -10.86 44.65 -15.61
CA THR A 8 -11.42 45.85 -14.98
C THR A 8 -12.42 45.57 -13.84
N THR A 9 -12.44 44.37 -13.27
CA THR A 9 -13.51 43.85 -12.41
C THR A 9 -13.15 43.63 -10.94
N LEU A 10 -11.89 43.79 -10.53
CA LEU A 10 -11.47 43.68 -9.12
C LEU A 10 -11.19 45.07 -8.54
N GLU A 11 -12.19 45.63 -7.85
CA GLU A 11 -12.07 46.90 -7.15
C GLU A 11 -11.43 46.72 -5.76
N GLY A 12 -10.92 47.81 -5.18
CA GLY A 12 -10.34 47.79 -3.83
C GLY A 12 -8.89 47.29 -3.70
N ILE A 13 -8.25 46.79 -4.76
CA ILE A 13 -6.83 46.37 -4.74
C ILE A 13 -5.92 47.50 -5.25
N SER A 14 -4.89 47.82 -4.49
CA SER A 14 -3.86 48.84 -4.81
C SER A 14 -2.64 48.22 -5.50
N ASP A 15 -2.08 47.15 -4.92
CA ASP A 15 -0.86 46.50 -5.42
C ASP A 15 -0.88 45.00 -5.08
N ILE A 16 -0.10 44.19 -5.81
CA ILE A 16 0.08 42.75 -5.56
C ILE A 16 1.56 42.44 -5.65
N ARG A 17 2.15 41.94 -4.56
CA ARG A 17 3.57 41.58 -4.47
C ARG A 17 3.76 40.11 -4.14
N ASP A 18 4.73 39.49 -4.81
CA ASP A 18 5.19 38.15 -4.50
C ASP A 18 6.46 38.26 -3.65
N GLU A 19 6.38 37.85 -2.39
CA GLU A 19 7.46 37.81 -1.41
C GLU A 19 7.92 36.36 -1.15
N SER A 20 7.67 35.45 -2.10
CA SER A 20 8.08 34.05 -1.99
C SER A 20 9.60 33.90 -1.96
N ASP A 21 10.08 33.04 -1.08
CA ASP A 21 11.50 32.74 -0.90
C ASP A 21 11.75 31.22 -0.86
N ARG A 22 12.94 30.81 -0.43
CA ARG A 22 13.28 29.37 -0.32
C ARG A 22 12.58 28.67 0.85
N SER A 23 12.00 29.43 1.78
CA SER A 23 11.31 28.93 2.98
C SER A 23 9.81 28.78 2.79
N GLY A 24 9.21 29.48 1.81
CA GLY A 24 7.80 29.31 1.46
C GLY A 24 7.28 30.28 0.41
N MET A 25 6.02 30.07 0.04
CA MET A 25 5.28 30.97 -0.84
C MET A 25 4.57 32.04 0.00
N ARG A 26 4.72 33.32 -0.37
CA ARG A 26 4.04 34.44 0.29
C ARG A 26 3.62 35.46 -0.75
N VAL A 27 2.31 35.71 -0.84
CA VAL A 27 1.73 36.73 -1.71
C VAL A 27 1.06 37.79 -0.84
N VAL A 28 1.39 39.06 -1.08
CA VAL A 28 0.86 40.21 -0.38
C VAL A 28 -0.05 40.98 -1.34
N ILE A 29 -1.31 41.18 -0.94
CA ILE A 29 -2.28 41.99 -1.68
C ILE A 29 -2.53 43.25 -0.84
N GLU A 30 -2.16 44.42 -1.37
CA GLU A 30 -2.41 45.69 -0.72
C GLU A 30 -3.76 46.25 -1.15
N LEU A 31 -4.54 46.72 -0.19
CA LEU A 31 -5.87 47.29 -0.42
C LEU A 31 -5.81 48.81 -0.58
N LYS A 32 -6.74 49.37 -1.36
CA LYS A 32 -6.95 50.82 -1.44
C LYS A 32 -7.53 51.34 -0.12
N ARG A 33 -7.28 52.61 0.20
CA ARG A 33 -7.87 53.26 1.39
C ARG A 33 -9.40 53.25 1.28
N GLY A 34 -10.07 52.76 2.32
CA GLY A 34 -11.54 52.67 2.38
C GLY A 34 -12.14 51.37 1.83
N ALA A 35 -11.33 50.44 1.31
CA ALA A 35 -11.82 49.13 0.88
C ALA A 35 -12.00 48.17 2.08
N ASP A 36 -13.11 47.45 2.12
CA ASP A 36 -13.35 46.38 3.10
C ASP A 36 -12.56 45.10 2.71
N PRO A 37 -11.64 44.60 3.57
CA PRO A 37 -10.86 43.40 3.28
C PRO A 37 -11.70 42.15 3.02
N SER A 38 -12.82 41.97 3.71
CA SER A 38 -13.68 40.79 3.58
C SER A 38 -14.36 40.76 2.21
N ILE A 39 -14.83 41.91 1.73
CA ILE A 39 -15.49 42.04 0.42
C ILE A 39 -14.50 41.81 -0.72
N VAL A 40 -13.27 42.33 -0.58
CA VAL A 40 -12.21 42.09 -1.57
C VAL A 40 -11.81 40.61 -1.58
N LEU A 41 -11.71 39.96 -0.41
CA LEU A 41 -11.39 38.53 -0.31
C LEU A 41 -12.48 37.65 -0.94
N ASN A 42 -13.76 37.96 -0.69
CA ASN A 42 -14.88 37.23 -1.28
C ASN A 42 -14.91 37.39 -2.81
N ASN A 43 -14.67 38.61 -3.32
CA ASN A 43 -14.50 38.85 -4.75
C ASN A 43 -13.34 38.05 -5.34
N LEU A 44 -12.21 37.98 -4.63
CA LEU A 44 -11.04 37.20 -5.04
C LEU A 44 -11.36 35.71 -5.10
N TYR A 45 -12.08 35.16 -4.12
CA TYR A 45 -12.53 33.77 -4.16
C TYR A 45 -13.48 33.49 -5.33
N ARG A 46 -14.41 34.42 -5.63
CA ARG A 46 -15.39 34.26 -6.71
C ARG A 46 -14.79 34.38 -8.11
N LEU A 47 -13.87 35.32 -8.30
CA LEU A 47 -13.37 35.71 -9.63
C LEU A 47 -12.00 35.10 -9.98
N THR A 48 -11.33 34.44 -9.04
CA THR A 48 -9.98 33.88 -9.23
C THR A 48 -9.89 32.43 -8.80
N ALA A 49 -8.78 31.77 -9.15
CA ALA A 49 -8.51 30.39 -8.76
C ALA A 49 -8.08 30.21 -7.30
N LEU A 50 -8.20 31.23 -6.44
CA LEU A 50 -7.94 31.11 -5.01
C LEU A 50 -8.94 30.19 -4.31
N GLN A 51 -10.16 30.11 -4.84
CA GLN A 51 -11.15 29.09 -4.48
C GLN A 51 -11.54 28.32 -5.74
N SER A 52 -11.65 27.00 -5.62
CA SER A 52 -12.06 26.15 -6.74
C SER A 52 -12.81 24.93 -6.24
N SER A 53 -13.72 24.43 -7.05
CA SER A 53 -14.42 23.17 -6.80
C SER A 53 -13.59 22.00 -7.33
N PHE A 54 -13.40 20.97 -6.51
CA PHE A 54 -12.83 19.70 -6.94
C PHE A 54 -13.92 18.63 -6.99
N SER A 55 -14.30 18.21 -8.20
CA SER A 55 -15.31 17.16 -8.39
C SER A 55 -14.69 15.76 -8.20
N CYS A 56 -15.10 15.07 -7.14
CA CYS A 56 -14.68 13.70 -6.88
C CYS A 56 -15.47 12.70 -7.74
N ASN A 57 -14.80 12.04 -8.70
CA ASN A 57 -15.35 10.90 -9.43
C ASN A 57 -14.47 9.65 -9.25
N MET A 58 -14.88 8.75 -8.37
CA MET A 58 -14.13 7.54 -8.03
C MET A 58 -14.47 6.39 -9.00
N VAL A 59 -13.78 6.33 -10.14
CA VAL A 59 -13.90 5.26 -11.13
C VAL A 59 -12.61 4.43 -11.15
N GLY A 60 -12.75 3.10 -11.11
CA GLY A 60 -11.63 2.16 -11.22
C GLY A 60 -11.98 0.97 -12.10
N ILE A 61 -11.00 0.10 -12.35
CA ILE A 61 -11.21 -1.15 -13.07
C ILE A 61 -11.31 -2.28 -12.04
N LEU A 62 -12.43 -2.99 -12.06
CA LEU A 62 -12.64 -4.19 -11.24
C LEU A 62 -13.06 -5.33 -12.19
N ASP A 63 -12.32 -6.44 -12.14
CA ASP A 63 -12.53 -7.62 -12.99
C ASP A 63 -12.54 -7.30 -14.50
N GLY A 64 -11.66 -6.38 -14.92
CA GLY A 64 -11.52 -5.97 -16.32
C GLY A 64 -12.60 -5.02 -16.81
N GLN A 65 -13.50 -4.55 -15.95
CA GLN A 65 -14.57 -3.61 -16.31
C GLN A 65 -14.45 -2.29 -15.53
N PRO A 66 -14.72 -1.14 -16.16
CA PRO A 66 -14.78 0.13 -15.46
C PRO A 66 -16.01 0.17 -14.55
N LYS A 67 -15.82 0.50 -13.27
CA LYS A 67 -16.87 0.67 -12.28
C LYS A 67 -16.66 1.96 -11.50
N GLN A 68 -17.75 2.70 -11.31
CA GLN A 68 -17.81 3.76 -10.32
C GLN A 68 -18.05 3.14 -8.95
N MET A 69 -17.26 3.51 -7.95
CA MET A 69 -17.22 2.87 -6.64
C MET A 69 -17.18 3.90 -5.52
N GLY A 70 -17.84 3.60 -4.40
CA GLY A 70 -17.67 4.38 -3.17
C GLY A 70 -16.35 4.06 -2.46
N LEU A 71 -16.04 4.81 -1.39
CA LEU A 71 -14.86 4.55 -0.56
C LEU A 71 -14.87 3.13 0.03
N LYS A 72 -16.03 2.67 0.51
CA LYS A 72 -16.19 1.34 1.10
C LYS A 72 -15.87 0.24 0.09
N ASP A 73 -16.44 0.32 -1.11
CA ASP A 73 -16.25 -0.68 -2.15
C ASP A 73 -14.78 -0.74 -2.58
N LEU A 74 -14.14 0.42 -2.76
CA LEU A 74 -12.72 0.52 -3.11
C LEU A 74 -11.82 -0.13 -2.04
N LEU A 75 -12.06 0.19 -0.76
CA LEU A 75 -11.31 -0.42 0.35
C LEU A 75 -11.54 -1.92 0.44
N GLN A 76 -12.77 -2.38 0.19
CA GLN A 76 -13.08 -3.80 0.18
C GLN A 76 -12.36 -4.54 -0.97
N SER A 77 -12.41 -4.00 -2.20
CA SER A 77 -11.68 -4.57 -3.33
C SER A 77 -10.17 -4.58 -3.09
N PHE A 78 -9.62 -3.52 -2.48
CA PHE A 78 -8.22 -3.50 -2.09
C PHE A 78 -7.88 -4.61 -1.08
N LEU A 79 -8.70 -4.80 -0.05
CA LEU A 79 -8.50 -5.86 0.94
C LEU A 79 -8.60 -7.26 0.34
N GLU A 80 -9.55 -7.49 -0.57
CA GLU A 80 -9.69 -8.76 -1.29
C GLU A 80 -8.46 -9.05 -2.15
N PHE A 81 -7.98 -8.04 -2.89
CA PHE A 81 -6.72 -8.14 -3.62
C PHE A 81 -5.54 -8.46 -2.69
N ARG A 82 -5.41 -7.76 -1.55
CA ARG A 82 -4.36 -8.02 -0.56
C ARG A 82 -4.43 -9.43 0.01
N CYS A 83 -5.61 -9.96 0.31
CA CYS A 83 -5.79 -11.35 0.74
C CYS A 83 -5.23 -12.31 -0.31
N SER A 84 -5.60 -12.12 -1.59
CA SER A 84 -5.11 -12.98 -2.68
C SER A 84 -3.58 -12.93 -2.82
N VAL A 85 -2.96 -11.76 -2.64
CA VAL A 85 -1.49 -11.59 -2.70
C VAL A 85 -0.81 -12.32 -1.55
N VAL A 86 -1.33 -12.17 -0.33
CA VAL A 86 -0.79 -12.84 0.85
C VAL A 86 -0.93 -14.36 0.74
N GLU A 87 -2.07 -14.86 0.28
CA GLU A 87 -2.29 -16.29 0.02
C GLU A 87 -1.30 -16.84 -1.01
N ARG A 88 -1.15 -16.18 -2.16
CA ARG A 88 -0.21 -16.61 -3.20
C ARG A 88 1.23 -16.63 -2.69
N ARG A 89 1.63 -15.60 -1.95
CA ARG A 89 2.95 -15.51 -1.30
C ARG A 89 3.16 -16.63 -0.29
N ALA A 90 2.15 -16.93 0.54
CA ALA A 90 2.20 -17.99 1.54
C ALA A 90 2.27 -19.38 0.89
N ARG A 91 1.44 -19.65 -0.13
CA ARG A 91 1.47 -20.92 -0.89
C ARG A 91 2.81 -21.14 -1.60
N TYR A 92 3.39 -20.08 -2.17
CA TYR A 92 4.73 -20.16 -2.78
C TYR A 92 5.78 -20.58 -1.75
N LYS A 93 5.80 -19.91 -0.58
CA LYS A 93 6.72 -20.26 0.51
C LYS A 93 6.47 -21.67 1.06
N LEU A 94 5.21 -22.07 1.18
CA LEU A 94 4.83 -23.42 1.62
C LEU A 94 5.39 -24.48 0.68
N SER A 95 5.20 -24.31 -0.64
CA SER A 95 5.74 -25.23 -1.65
C SER A 95 7.26 -25.34 -1.53
N GLN A 96 7.96 -24.20 -1.43
CA GLN A 96 9.42 -24.17 -1.29
C GLN A 96 9.89 -24.91 -0.03
N ALA A 97 9.23 -24.68 1.10
CA ALA A 97 9.56 -25.32 2.36
C ALA A 97 9.27 -26.83 2.33
N GLN A 98 8.16 -27.26 1.71
CA GLN A 98 7.82 -28.67 1.53
C GLN A 98 8.80 -29.39 0.61
N ASP A 99 9.15 -28.79 -0.53
CA ASP A 99 10.14 -29.34 -1.45
C ASP A 99 11.50 -29.50 -0.75
N ARG A 100 11.93 -28.48 0.01
CA ARG A 100 13.18 -28.55 0.76
C ARG A 100 13.14 -29.59 1.87
N ARG A 101 12.05 -29.64 2.64
CA ARG A 101 11.86 -30.63 3.72
C ARG A 101 11.94 -32.05 3.17
N HIS A 102 11.27 -32.31 2.05
CA HIS A 102 11.29 -33.62 1.38
C HIS A 102 12.71 -34.08 1.07
N ILE A 103 13.57 -33.19 0.55
CA ILE A 103 14.99 -33.49 0.31
C ILE A 103 15.73 -33.76 1.63
N VAL A 104 15.57 -32.89 2.62
CA VAL A 104 16.27 -33.00 3.91
C VAL A 104 15.90 -34.28 4.65
N GLU A 105 14.63 -34.69 4.62
CA GLU A 105 14.16 -35.96 5.20
C GLU A 105 14.86 -37.17 4.56
N GLY A 106 15.04 -37.17 3.24
CA GLY A 106 15.78 -38.22 2.54
C GLY A 106 17.25 -38.26 2.94
N ILE A 107 17.90 -37.09 3.04
CA ILE A 107 19.29 -36.97 3.49
C ILE A 107 19.46 -37.49 4.92
N VAL A 108 18.57 -37.12 5.84
CA VAL A 108 18.62 -37.58 7.24
C VAL A 108 18.45 -39.10 7.30
N ALA A 109 17.45 -39.66 6.61
CA ALA A 109 17.23 -41.11 6.55
C ALA A 109 18.43 -41.87 5.96
N GLY A 110 19.07 -41.31 4.93
CA GLY A 110 20.29 -41.86 4.34
C GLY A 110 21.49 -41.81 5.28
N LEU A 111 21.70 -40.69 5.98
CA LEU A 111 22.77 -40.56 6.98
C LEU A 111 22.56 -41.51 8.17
N ASP A 112 21.32 -41.76 8.57
CA ASP A 112 20.92 -42.74 9.60
C ASP A 112 21.28 -44.18 9.24
N ASN A 113 21.37 -44.49 7.95
CA ASN A 113 21.70 -45.83 7.44
C ASN A 113 22.92 -45.81 6.52
N LEU A 114 23.93 -45.00 6.88
CA LEU A 114 25.07 -44.66 6.01
C LEU A 114 25.84 -45.86 5.48
N ASP A 115 26.10 -46.87 6.31
CA ASP A 115 26.84 -48.06 5.89
C ASP A 115 26.10 -48.80 4.77
N ARG A 116 24.79 -48.99 4.93
CA ARG A 116 23.94 -49.64 3.92
C ARG A 116 23.84 -48.83 2.63
N VAL A 117 23.77 -47.50 2.74
CA VAL A 117 23.80 -46.58 1.59
C VAL A 117 25.11 -46.75 0.82
N ILE A 118 26.25 -46.83 1.51
CA ILE A 118 27.56 -47.03 0.89
C ILE A 118 27.64 -48.38 0.18
N ASP A 119 27.12 -49.45 0.79
CA ASP A 119 27.12 -50.79 0.17
C ASP A 119 26.32 -50.79 -1.14
N ILE A 120 25.12 -50.21 -1.14
CA ILE A 120 24.27 -50.09 -2.34
C ILE A 120 25.00 -49.30 -3.44
N ILE A 121 25.69 -48.21 -3.08
CA ILE A 121 26.44 -47.40 -4.05
C ILE A 121 27.65 -48.15 -4.60
N LYS A 122 28.35 -48.93 -3.77
CA LYS A 122 29.52 -49.73 -4.18
C LYS A 122 29.15 -50.92 -5.07
N GLU A 123 28.01 -51.56 -4.82
CA GLU A 123 27.53 -52.71 -5.60
C GLU A 123 26.89 -52.28 -6.92
N ALA A 124 26.43 -51.03 -7.03
CA ALA A 124 25.78 -50.52 -8.22
C ALA A 124 26.76 -50.32 -9.39
N SER A 125 26.33 -50.74 -10.58
CA SER A 125 27.11 -50.60 -11.83
C SER A 125 27.05 -49.20 -12.45
N SER A 126 26.13 -48.34 -11.99
CA SER A 126 25.96 -46.96 -12.47
C SER A 126 25.20 -46.11 -11.45
N ASN A 127 25.26 -44.78 -11.59
CA ASN A 127 24.48 -43.85 -10.75
C ASN A 127 22.96 -44.11 -10.85
N ALA A 128 22.47 -44.49 -12.03
CA ALA A 128 21.07 -44.85 -12.22
C ALA A 128 20.69 -46.12 -11.45
N ALA A 129 21.58 -47.13 -11.43
CA ALA A 129 21.38 -48.36 -10.64
C ALA A 129 21.46 -48.08 -9.13
N ALA A 130 22.37 -47.23 -8.69
CA ALA A 130 22.50 -46.83 -7.28
C ALA A 130 21.23 -46.09 -6.80
N SER A 131 20.74 -45.13 -7.59
CA SER A 131 19.50 -44.41 -7.30
C SER A 131 18.30 -45.36 -7.20
N ALA A 132 18.15 -46.28 -8.16
CA ALA A 132 17.08 -47.29 -8.12
C ALA A 132 17.17 -48.20 -6.89
N GLY A 133 18.38 -48.59 -6.49
CA GLY A 133 18.63 -49.37 -5.26
C GLY A 133 18.22 -48.62 -4.00
N LEU A 134 18.64 -47.35 -3.86
CA LEU A 134 18.29 -46.50 -2.71
C LEU A 134 16.78 -46.26 -2.61
N ARG A 135 16.11 -46.02 -3.75
CA ARG A 135 14.65 -45.86 -3.81
C ARG A 135 13.92 -47.11 -3.33
N LYS A 136 14.38 -48.29 -3.75
CA LYS A 136 13.74 -49.57 -3.40
C LYS A 136 13.95 -49.96 -1.95
N GLU A 137 15.16 -49.76 -1.41
CA GLU A 137 15.49 -50.15 -0.04
C GLU A 137 14.84 -49.21 0.99
N PHE A 138 14.90 -47.90 0.76
CA PHE A 138 14.48 -46.88 1.72
C PHE A 138 13.15 -46.19 1.37
N ASN A 139 12.42 -46.68 0.36
CA ASN A 139 11.17 -46.09 -0.14
C ASN A 139 11.29 -44.60 -0.47
N LEU A 140 12.44 -44.19 -1.02
CA LEU A 140 12.73 -42.79 -1.34
C LEU A 140 12.18 -42.39 -2.71
N SER A 141 11.87 -41.11 -2.86
CA SER A 141 11.59 -40.50 -4.17
C SER A 141 12.87 -40.36 -5.01
N ASP A 142 12.71 -40.14 -6.32
CA ASP A 142 13.81 -39.84 -7.23
C ASP A 142 14.68 -38.68 -6.76
N LYS A 143 14.05 -37.55 -6.40
CA LYS A 143 14.76 -36.36 -5.94
C LYS A 143 15.55 -36.59 -4.63
N GLN A 144 15.03 -37.42 -3.73
CA GLN A 144 15.72 -37.76 -2.48
C GLN A 144 16.92 -38.67 -2.73
N ALA A 145 16.76 -39.69 -3.58
CA ALA A 145 17.84 -40.60 -3.91
C ALA A 145 19.00 -39.85 -4.62
N GLU A 146 18.68 -38.97 -5.56
CA GLU A 146 19.66 -38.08 -6.20
C GLU A 146 20.36 -37.18 -5.17
N ALA A 147 19.60 -36.56 -4.27
CA ALA A 147 20.17 -35.72 -3.22
C ALA A 147 21.10 -36.46 -2.24
N ILE A 148 20.88 -37.77 -2.01
CA ILE A 148 21.79 -38.62 -1.22
C ILE A 148 23.07 -38.92 -1.99
N LEU A 149 22.96 -39.24 -3.28
CA LEU A 149 24.12 -39.49 -4.15
C LEU A 149 25.02 -38.24 -4.28
N ASP A 150 24.44 -37.05 -4.25
CA ASP A 150 25.15 -35.77 -4.31
C ASP A 150 25.81 -35.35 -2.99
N ILE A 151 25.67 -36.14 -1.91
CA ILE A 151 26.30 -35.82 -0.63
C ILE A 151 27.83 -35.95 -0.74
N HIS A 152 28.54 -34.87 -0.44
CA HIS A 152 29.98 -34.91 -0.26
C HIS A 152 30.38 -35.53 1.09
N LEU A 153 31.45 -36.34 1.09
CA LEU A 153 32.00 -37.00 2.29
C LEU A 153 32.24 -36.05 3.49
N ARG A 154 32.50 -34.75 3.23
CA ARG A 154 32.68 -33.72 4.28
C ARG A 154 31.43 -33.50 5.13
N ARG A 155 30.24 -33.79 4.58
CA ARG A 155 28.93 -33.62 5.25
C ARG A 155 28.53 -34.78 6.15
N LEU A 156 29.36 -35.81 6.25
CA LEU A 156 29.11 -36.99 7.08
C LEU A 156 29.51 -36.80 8.56
N ASN A 157 30.13 -35.67 8.89
CA ASN A 157 30.53 -35.39 10.26
C ASN A 157 29.30 -35.12 11.16
N LEU A 158 29.47 -35.28 12.48
CA LEU A 158 28.39 -35.14 13.46
C LEU A 158 27.74 -33.74 13.44
N LEU A 159 28.52 -32.68 13.19
CA LEU A 159 28.03 -31.30 13.18
C LEU A 159 27.13 -31.04 11.95
N GLU A 160 27.55 -31.50 10.77
CA GLU A 160 26.81 -31.35 9.52
C GLU A 160 25.53 -32.19 9.54
N ARG A 161 25.58 -33.40 10.11
CA ARG A 161 24.38 -34.19 10.36
C ARG A 161 23.38 -33.45 11.24
N LYS A 162 23.86 -32.87 12.35
CA LYS A 162 23.01 -32.09 13.25
C LYS A 162 22.36 -30.91 12.54
N LYS A 163 23.08 -30.22 11.64
CA LYS A 163 22.50 -29.13 10.84
C LYS A 163 21.31 -29.58 9.99
N PHE A 164 21.35 -30.76 9.38
CA PHE A 164 20.22 -31.27 8.60
C PHE A 164 19.01 -31.62 9.48
N VAL A 165 19.26 -32.15 10.68
CA VAL A 165 18.19 -32.41 11.66
C VAL A 165 17.57 -31.10 12.13
N ASP A 166 18.40 -30.12 12.52
CA ASP A 166 17.96 -28.79 12.95
C ASP A 166 17.21 -28.06 11.81
N GLU A 167 17.68 -28.19 10.56
CA GLU A 167 17.01 -27.67 9.37
C GLU A 167 15.63 -28.32 9.16
N SER A 168 15.52 -29.64 9.32
CA SER A 168 14.25 -30.37 9.22
C SER A 168 13.23 -29.88 10.25
N VAL A 169 13.66 -29.70 11.51
CA VAL A 169 12.82 -29.17 12.58
C VAL A 169 12.34 -27.75 12.26
N SER A 170 13.26 -26.87 11.85
CA SER A 170 12.91 -25.49 11.45
C SER A 170 11.92 -25.47 10.28
N LEU A 171 12.12 -26.32 9.26
CA LEU A 171 11.21 -26.41 8.11
C LEU A 171 9.84 -26.93 8.54
N MET A 172 9.77 -27.88 9.46
CA MET A 172 8.51 -28.37 10.01
C MET A 172 7.73 -27.28 10.74
N GLU A 173 8.41 -26.48 11.57
CA GLU A 173 7.80 -25.31 12.22
C GLU A 173 7.32 -24.27 11.21
N GLN A 174 8.12 -23.98 10.18
CA GLN A 174 7.75 -23.02 9.12
C GLN A 174 6.52 -23.50 8.35
N ILE A 175 6.49 -24.77 7.94
CA ILE A 175 5.35 -25.38 7.27
C ILE A 175 4.11 -25.29 8.16
N SER A 176 4.22 -25.66 9.44
CA SER A 176 3.11 -25.58 10.39
C SER A 176 2.55 -24.17 10.49
N LYS A 177 3.40 -23.16 10.71
CA LYS A 177 3.00 -21.74 10.78
C LYS A 177 2.31 -21.28 9.49
N ILE A 178 2.84 -21.65 8.33
CA ILE A 178 2.25 -21.24 7.03
C ILE A 178 0.91 -21.97 6.79
N THR A 179 0.80 -23.25 7.17
CA THR A 179 -0.47 -23.99 7.06
C THR A 179 -1.53 -23.42 8.00
N GLU A 180 -1.16 -22.99 9.21
CA GLU A 180 -2.06 -22.31 10.14
C GLU A 180 -2.49 -20.94 9.58
N LEU A 181 -1.58 -20.18 8.99
CA LEU A 181 -1.91 -18.93 8.31
C LEU A 181 -2.92 -19.14 7.19
N LEU A 182 -2.74 -20.19 6.37
CA LEU A 182 -3.64 -20.51 5.26
C LEU A 182 -4.96 -21.17 5.69
N SER A 183 -5.06 -21.65 6.94
CA SER A 183 -6.25 -22.36 7.44
C SER A 183 -7.46 -21.44 7.63
N SER A 184 -7.24 -20.15 7.89
CA SER A 184 -8.29 -19.19 8.21
C SER A 184 -8.04 -17.83 7.61
N ARG A 185 -9.07 -17.28 6.98
CA ARG A 185 -9.07 -15.90 6.46
C ARG A 185 -8.78 -14.87 7.55
N LYS A 186 -9.15 -15.15 8.81
CA LYS A 186 -8.87 -14.26 9.95
C LYS A 186 -7.36 -14.06 10.16
N ASN A 187 -6.57 -15.12 10.04
CA ASN A 187 -5.12 -15.07 10.22
C ASN A 187 -4.48 -14.23 9.11
N ILE A 188 -4.99 -14.35 7.88
CA ILE A 188 -4.55 -13.53 6.75
C ILE A 188 -4.83 -12.05 6.99
N LEU A 189 -6.03 -11.72 7.49
CA LEU A 189 -6.39 -10.33 7.82
C LEU A 189 -5.51 -9.74 8.92
N GLN A 190 -5.16 -10.52 9.94
CA GLN A 190 -4.23 -10.09 11.00
C GLN A 190 -2.84 -9.77 10.45
N VAL A 191 -2.33 -10.60 9.53
CA VAL A 191 -1.04 -10.32 8.87
C VAL A 191 -1.14 -9.04 8.03
N ILE A 192 -2.23 -8.84 7.29
CA ILE A 192 -2.44 -7.61 6.49
C ILE A 192 -2.50 -6.39 7.40
N GLU A 193 -3.17 -6.48 8.55
CA GLU A 193 -3.24 -5.41 9.54
C GLU A 193 -1.85 -5.05 10.09
N GLN A 194 -1.05 -6.05 10.47
CA GLN A 194 0.32 -5.85 10.93
C GLN A 194 1.18 -5.16 9.86
N GLU A 195 1.13 -5.65 8.61
CA GLU A 195 1.83 -5.04 7.48
C GLU A 195 1.37 -3.59 7.24
N ALA A 196 0.08 -3.31 7.36
CA ALA A 196 -0.47 -1.96 7.20
C ALA A 196 0.02 -1.01 8.31
N ILE A 197 0.11 -1.49 9.55
CA ILE A 197 0.65 -0.72 10.68
C ILE A 197 2.15 -0.45 10.47
N GLU A 198 2.92 -1.42 10.03
CA GLU A 198 4.34 -1.24 9.69
C GLU A 198 4.54 -0.19 8.60
N LEU A 199 3.72 -0.25 7.54
CA LEU A 199 3.74 0.75 6.47
C LEU A 199 3.33 2.14 6.97
N LYS A 200 2.29 2.22 7.80
CA LYS A 200 1.86 3.48 8.43
C LYS A 200 2.99 4.10 9.23
N ASN A 201 3.68 3.31 10.06
CA ASN A 201 4.78 3.81 10.90
C ASN A 201 5.99 4.24 10.07
N LYS A 202 6.26 3.54 8.96
CA LYS A 202 7.39 3.85 8.07
C LYS A 202 7.16 5.09 7.19
N PHE A 203 5.92 5.33 6.77
CA PHE A 203 5.59 6.36 5.77
C PHE A 203 4.60 7.41 6.29
N SER A 204 4.47 7.56 7.62
CA SER A 204 3.56 8.56 8.20
C SER A 204 3.98 9.98 7.84
N SER A 205 3.00 10.81 7.47
CA SER A 205 3.18 12.25 7.32
C SER A 205 2.00 12.99 7.97
N PRO A 206 2.23 14.16 8.59
CA PRO A 206 1.16 14.96 9.15
C PRO A 206 0.24 15.47 8.05
N ARG A 207 -1.04 15.64 8.38
CA ARG A 207 -2.03 16.21 7.45
C ARG A 207 -1.65 17.67 7.15
N ARG A 208 -1.66 18.03 5.86
CA ARG A 208 -1.33 19.37 5.37
C ARG A 208 -2.54 20.26 5.14
N SER A 209 -3.69 19.67 4.81
CA SER A 209 -4.96 20.38 4.60
C SER A 209 -5.82 20.36 5.86
N MET A 210 -6.45 21.49 6.18
CA MET A 210 -7.45 21.57 7.23
C MET A 210 -8.84 21.29 6.64
N LEU A 211 -9.72 20.71 7.43
CA LEU A 211 -11.14 20.58 7.11
C LEU A 211 -11.89 21.56 8.00
N GLU A 212 -12.67 22.45 7.40
CA GLU A 212 -13.51 23.41 8.11
C GLU A 212 -14.97 23.02 7.87
N ASP A 213 -15.78 23.04 8.94
CA ASP A 213 -17.20 22.64 8.91
C ASP A 213 -18.13 23.76 8.40
N SER A 214 -17.58 24.86 7.87
CA SER A 214 -18.33 26.01 7.35
C SER A 214 -19.22 25.62 6.15
N ASP A 215 -20.39 26.26 6.04
CA ASP A 215 -21.36 26.07 4.94
C ASP A 215 -20.70 26.30 3.56
N GLY A 216 -20.24 25.21 2.95
CA GLY A 216 -19.94 25.05 1.52
C GLY A 216 -18.91 25.98 0.87
N GLY A 217 -18.38 26.99 1.56
CA GLY A 217 -17.67 28.10 0.92
C GLY A 217 -18.49 28.77 -0.20
N GLN A 218 -19.82 28.58 -0.20
CA GLN A 218 -20.70 29.20 -1.17
C GLN A 218 -20.93 30.63 -0.68
N LEU A 219 -20.21 31.56 -1.31
CA LEU A 219 -20.43 32.99 -1.10
C LEU A 219 -21.80 33.35 -1.65
N ASP A 220 -22.63 33.96 -0.82
CA ASP A 220 -23.88 34.56 -1.28
C ASP A 220 -23.58 35.89 -1.98
N ASP A 221 -24.44 36.30 -2.91
CA ASP A 221 -24.24 37.55 -3.65
C ASP A 221 -24.17 38.78 -2.72
N ILE A 222 -24.78 38.70 -1.53
CA ILE A 222 -24.79 39.76 -0.50
C ILE A 222 -23.39 39.94 0.11
N ASP A 223 -22.60 38.87 0.23
CA ASP A 223 -21.26 38.90 0.84
C ASP A 223 -20.22 39.66 0.00
N VAL A 224 -20.63 40.08 -1.19
CA VAL A 224 -19.79 40.75 -2.19
C VAL A 224 -20.16 42.23 -2.37
N ILE A 225 -21.28 42.66 -1.80
CA ILE A 225 -21.78 44.04 -1.95
C ILE A 225 -21.27 44.90 -0.79
N PRO A 226 -20.63 46.05 -1.07
CA PRO A 226 -20.28 47.04 -0.06
C PRO A 226 -21.50 47.53 0.72
N ASN A 227 -21.42 47.52 2.05
CA ASN A 227 -22.45 48.08 2.90
C ASN A 227 -22.32 49.62 2.88
N GLU A 228 -23.01 50.27 1.95
CA GLU A 228 -23.05 51.74 1.85
C GLU A 228 -24.10 52.32 2.80
N GLU A 229 -23.76 53.35 3.56
CA GLU A 229 -24.74 54.08 4.38
C GLU A 229 -25.75 54.79 3.47
N MET A 230 -26.98 54.29 3.40
CA MET A 230 -28.09 54.93 2.70
C MET A 230 -29.07 55.60 3.66
N LEU A 231 -29.37 56.87 3.40
CA LEU A 231 -30.49 57.58 3.98
C LEU A 231 -31.75 57.28 3.16
N LEU A 232 -32.61 56.41 3.69
CA LEU A 232 -33.94 56.17 3.13
C LEU A 232 -34.87 57.30 3.60
N VAL A 233 -35.21 58.20 2.68
CA VAL A 233 -36.25 59.21 2.90
C VAL A 233 -37.56 58.69 2.32
N THR A 234 -38.49 58.31 3.20
CA THR A 234 -39.86 57.97 2.81
C THR A 234 -40.74 59.21 2.91
N ASP A 235 -41.47 59.52 1.84
CA ASP A 235 -42.47 60.59 1.78
C ASP A 235 -43.85 59.96 1.54
N GLU A 236 -44.96 60.53 2.03
CA GLU A 236 -46.31 59.92 1.97
C GLU A 236 -46.96 59.90 0.56
N ILE A 237 -46.20 60.18 -0.49
CA ILE A 237 -46.71 60.22 -1.86
C ILE A 237 -46.24 58.96 -2.60
N ASP A 238 -47.20 58.06 -2.86
CA ASP A 238 -47.04 56.81 -3.62
C ASP A 238 -46.17 56.99 -4.86
N PHE A 239 -45.04 56.27 -4.90
CA PHE A 239 -44.34 55.97 -6.16
C PHE A 239 -44.55 54.50 -6.51
N SER A 240 -45.47 54.27 -7.45
CA SER A 240 -45.46 53.09 -8.29
C SER A 240 -44.38 53.24 -9.36
N MET A 241 -43.29 52.49 -9.26
CA MET A 241 -42.87 51.46 -10.23
C MET A 241 -41.59 50.78 -9.73
#